data_AF-A0AA91GLQ1-F1
#
_entry.id   AF-A0AA91GLQ1-F1
#
_cell.length_a   1.000
_cell.length_b   1.000
_cell.length_c   1.000
_cell.angle_alpha   90.00
_cell.angle_beta   90.00
_cell.angle_gamma   90.00
#
_symmetry.space_group_name_H-M   'P 1'
#
loop_
_entity.id
_entity.type
_entity.pdbx_description
1 polymer ?
#
loop_
_entity_poly.entity_id
_entity_poly.type
_entity_poly.pdbx_seq_one_letter_code
_entity_poly.pdbx_strand_id
1 'polypeptide(L)'
;MTKQESSANEGQYIHQSGAEALETAQAKQAGAEFKWHLGRVTRLGNFEIAGGREVTIIWEEGGVSSQQGDITDEQWEIFKLAFLTTGRLAVLSDQDGEDWMRDYRCLEAVR
;
A
#
# COMPACT_ATOMS: atom_id res chain seq x y z
N MET A 1 42.09 12.36 -36.59
CA MET A 1 41.23 11.45 -37.37
C MET A 1 40.65 10.41 -36.43
N THR A 2 39.36 10.18 -36.58
CA THR A 2 38.38 9.59 -35.67
C THR A 2 38.48 8.06 -35.55
N LYS A 3 38.12 7.50 -34.39
CA LYS A 3 37.12 6.43 -34.27
C LYS A 3 36.66 6.25 -32.82
N GLN A 4 35.39 6.61 -32.58
CA GLN A 4 34.55 6.07 -31.52
C GLN A 4 34.23 4.62 -31.84
N GLU A 5 34.28 3.73 -30.83
CA GLU A 5 33.50 2.49 -30.76
C GLU A 5 33.13 2.34 -29.26
N SER A 6 31.93 2.80 -28.88
CA SER A 6 30.69 2.02 -28.80
C SER A 6 30.55 1.30 -27.46
N SER A 7 29.72 1.90 -26.60
CA SER A 7 29.22 1.37 -25.35
C SER A 7 28.52 0.01 -25.56
N ALA A 8 28.99 -1.03 -24.87
CA ALA A 8 28.25 -2.28 -24.64
C ALA A 8 27.94 -2.32 -23.14
N ASN A 9 26.74 -1.92 -22.73
CA ASN A 9 25.56 -2.77 -22.61
C ASN A 9 25.80 -3.98 -21.70
N GLU A 10 25.35 -3.86 -20.45
CA GLU A 10 24.48 -4.87 -19.86
C GLU A 10 23.56 -4.13 -18.90
N GLY A 11 22.35 -3.84 -19.39
CA GLY A 11 21.27 -3.31 -18.61
C GLY A 11 21.00 -4.23 -17.43
N GLN A 12 21.33 -3.75 -16.23
CA GLN A 12 20.67 -4.24 -15.03
C GLN A 12 19.18 -4.01 -15.26
N TYR A 13 18.48 -5.13 -15.44
CA TYR A 13 17.04 -5.27 -15.37
C TYR A 13 16.53 -4.57 -14.10
N ILE A 14 16.24 -3.28 -14.20
CA ILE A 14 15.30 -2.62 -13.29
C ILE A 14 13.93 -2.93 -13.86
N HIS A 15 13.52 -4.19 -13.68
CA HIS A 15 12.12 -4.55 -13.63
C HIS A 15 11.65 -4.39 -12.17
N GLN A 16 11.95 -3.24 -11.57
CA GLN A 16 11.25 -2.78 -10.38
C GLN A 16 10.20 -1.81 -10.89
N SER A 17 8.98 -2.31 -10.81
CA SER A 17 7.71 -1.67 -11.13
C SER A 17 7.78 -0.17 -10.91
N GLY A 18 7.40 0.61 -11.94
CA GLY A 18 7.53 2.07 -11.93
C GLY A 18 6.83 2.81 -10.79
N ALA A 19 6.00 2.12 -9.99
CA ALA A 19 5.47 2.64 -8.73
C ALA A 19 6.61 2.82 -7.70
N GLU A 20 7.35 1.76 -7.37
CA GLU A 20 8.38 1.76 -6.31
C GLU A 20 9.48 2.83 -6.56
N ALA A 21 9.85 3.02 -7.83
CA ALA A 21 10.85 4.00 -8.24
C ALA A 21 10.34 5.45 -8.18
N LEU A 22 9.05 5.68 -8.49
CA LEU A 22 8.42 7.00 -8.40
C LEU A 22 8.16 7.41 -6.94
N GLU A 23 7.86 6.42 -6.09
CA GLU A 23 7.59 6.57 -4.66
C GLU A 23 8.87 6.90 -3.88
N THR A 24 9.96 6.18 -4.17
CA THR A 24 11.28 6.49 -3.61
C THR A 24 11.74 7.90 -4.01
N ALA A 25 11.40 8.34 -5.22
CA ALA A 25 11.77 9.68 -5.71
C ALA A 25 10.98 10.81 -5.00
N GLN A 26 9.70 10.60 -4.71
CA GLN A 26 8.85 11.57 -3.97
C GLN A 26 9.21 11.63 -2.48
N ALA A 27 9.45 10.48 -1.83
CA ALA A 27 9.88 10.39 -0.44
C ALA A 27 11.18 11.19 -0.18
N LYS A 28 12.13 11.09 -1.13
CA LYS A 28 13.42 11.79 -1.07
C LYS A 28 13.32 13.31 -1.19
N GLN A 29 12.23 13.82 -1.79
CA GLN A 29 12.00 15.27 -1.91
C GLN A 29 11.33 15.87 -0.66
N ALA A 30 10.58 15.09 0.11
CA ALA A 30 9.86 15.56 1.29
C ALA A 30 10.56 15.25 2.63
N GLY A 31 11.59 14.39 2.63
CA GLY A 31 12.28 13.96 3.87
C GLY A 31 11.46 13.00 4.74
N ALA A 32 10.32 12.52 4.22
CA ALA A 32 9.46 11.54 4.87
C ALA A 32 9.81 10.12 4.37
N GLU A 33 10.01 9.19 5.30
CA GLU A 33 10.29 7.79 4.99
C GLU A 33 8.97 7.03 4.85
N PHE A 34 8.53 6.84 3.62
CA PHE A 34 7.34 6.04 3.34
C PHE A 34 7.65 4.54 3.45
N LYS A 35 6.78 3.80 4.13
CA LYS A 35 6.89 2.36 4.36
C LYS A 35 5.63 1.63 3.89
N TRP A 36 5.86 0.48 3.26
CA TRP A 36 4.79 -0.43 2.89
C TRP A 36 4.44 -1.34 4.06
N HIS A 37 3.19 -1.33 4.46
CA HIS A 37 2.64 -2.22 5.47
C HIS A 37 1.64 -3.18 4.84
N LEU A 38 1.86 -4.47 5.04
CA LEU A 38 1.04 -5.54 4.46
C LEU A 38 0.02 -6.03 5.47
N GLY A 39 -1.20 -6.25 5.00
CA GLY A 39 -2.29 -6.75 5.82
C GLY A 39 -3.24 -7.65 5.07
N ARG A 40 -4.16 -8.24 5.82
CA ARG A 40 -5.20 -9.12 5.32
C ARG A 40 -6.56 -8.68 5.82
N VAL A 41 -7.47 -8.38 4.89
CA VAL A 41 -8.88 -8.19 5.20
C VAL A 41 -9.47 -9.53 5.64
N THR A 42 -9.98 -9.58 6.87
CA THR A 42 -10.61 -10.77 7.44
C THR A 42 -12.11 -10.61 7.61
N ARG A 43 -12.62 -9.38 7.67
CA ARG A 43 -14.04 -9.10 7.79
C ARG A 43 -14.40 -7.78 7.11
N LEU A 44 -15.57 -7.76 6.46
CA LEU A 44 -16.25 -6.58 5.97
C LEU A 44 -17.67 -6.56 6.53
N GLY A 45 -18.16 -5.38 6.91
CA GLY A 45 -19.51 -5.25 7.44
C GLY A 45 -20.03 -3.82 7.46
N ASN A 46 -21.23 -3.67 8.00
CA ASN A 46 -21.85 -2.40 8.32
C ASN A 46 -22.41 -2.51 9.74
N PHE A 47 -22.10 -1.55 10.63
CA PHE A 47 -22.60 -1.57 12.01
C PHE A 47 -23.68 -0.51 12.21
N GLU A 48 -24.84 -0.96 12.66
CA GLU A 48 -26.07 -0.15 12.81
C GLU A 48 -25.96 0.97 13.86
N ILE A 49 -25.01 0.89 14.80
CA ILE A 49 -24.94 1.79 15.96
C ILE A 49 -24.17 3.09 15.64
N ALA A 50 -23.26 3.06 14.65
CA ALA A 50 -22.50 4.23 14.18
C ALA A 50 -22.76 4.58 12.71
N GLY A 51 -23.61 3.80 12.01
CA GLY A 51 -24.06 4.12 10.65
C GLY A 51 -22.96 4.09 9.61
N GLY A 52 -22.06 3.10 9.66
CA GLY A 52 -20.86 3.09 8.84
C GLY A 52 -20.43 1.72 8.34
N ARG A 53 -19.71 1.73 7.21
CA ARG A 53 -18.94 0.59 6.70
C ARG A 53 -17.74 0.35 7.59
N GLU A 54 -17.43 -0.91 7.82
CA GLU A 54 -16.31 -1.30 8.66
C GLU A 54 -15.52 -2.46 8.06
N VAL A 55 -14.21 -2.45 8.32
CA VAL A 55 -13.26 -3.48 7.91
C VAL A 55 -12.44 -3.95 9.12
N THR A 56 -12.17 -5.25 9.17
CA THR A 56 -11.17 -5.82 10.08
C THR A 56 -9.98 -6.32 9.28
N ILE A 57 -8.79 -5.84 9.64
CA ILE A 57 -7.51 -6.15 9.00
C ILE A 57 -6.60 -6.81 10.03
N ILE A 58 -5.95 -7.90 9.65
CA ILE A 58 -4.81 -8.45 10.38
C ILE A 58 -3.55 -8.02 9.64
N TRP A 59 -2.67 -7.29 10.31
CA TRP A 59 -1.42 -6.80 9.76
C TRP A 59 -0.31 -7.83 9.95
N GLU A 60 0.50 -8.02 8.92
CA GLU A 60 1.67 -8.91 8.97
C GLU A 60 2.73 -8.35 9.92
N GLU A 61 2.82 -7.01 10.01
CA GLU A 61 3.66 -6.34 10.99
C GLU A 61 3.09 -6.55 12.40
N GLY A 62 3.81 -7.30 13.22
CA GLY A 62 3.43 -7.55 14.61
C GLY A 62 2.22 -8.45 14.83
N GLY A 63 1.55 -8.93 13.77
CA GLY A 63 0.36 -9.78 13.87
C GLY A 63 -0.85 -9.07 14.48
N VAL A 64 -0.87 -7.73 14.46
CA VAL A 64 -1.90 -6.93 15.12
C VAL A 64 -3.17 -6.87 14.28
N SER A 65 -4.32 -6.90 14.95
CA SER A 65 -5.62 -6.72 14.29
C SER A 65 -6.12 -5.29 14.48
N SER A 66 -6.51 -4.63 13.39
CA SER A 66 -7.15 -3.32 13.45
C SER A 66 -8.56 -3.37 12.88
N GLN A 67 -9.50 -2.70 13.54
CA GLN A 67 -10.87 -2.53 13.11
C GLN A 67 -11.08 -1.06 12.75
N GLN A 68 -11.49 -0.78 11.50
CA GLN A 68 -11.62 0.60 11.01
C GLN A 68 -13.01 0.85 10.43
N GLY A 69 -13.62 1.96 10.85
CA GLY A 69 -14.85 2.53 10.29
C GLY A 69 -14.56 3.80 9.47
N ASP A 70 -15.59 4.59 9.21
CA ASP A 70 -15.50 5.85 8.43
C ASP A 70 -14.86 5.68 7.04
N ILE A 71 -15.12 4.53 6.42
CA ILE A 71 -14.50 4.15 5.14
C ILE A 71 -15.20 4.87 3.99
N THR A 72 -14.43 5.56 3.15
CA THR A 72 -14.96 6.21 1.94
C THR A 72 -15.42 5.19 0.90
N ASP A 73 -16.22 5.61 -0.09
CA ASP A 73 -16.63 4.71 -1.18
C ASP A 73 -15.44 4.12 -1.95
N GLU A 74 -14.41 4.91 -2.24
CA GLU A 74 -13.22 4.45 -2.96
C GLU A 74 -12.44 3.40 -2.17
N GLN A 75 -12.17 3.68 -0.88
CA GLN A 75 -11.49 2.74 0.00
C GLN A 75 -12.29 1.45 0.17
N TRP A 76 -13.62 1.55 0.26
CA TRP A 76 -14.50 0.41 0.37
C TRP A 76 -14.42 -0.53 -0.84
N GLU A 77 -14.36 0.02 -2.06
CA GLU A 77 -14.18 -0.80 -3.27
C GLU A 77 -12.85 -1.56 -3.25
N ILE A 78 -11.77 -0.94 -2.76
CA ILE A 78 -10.46 -1.57 -2.63
C ILE A 78 -10.51 -2.69 -1.58
N PHE A 79 -11.13 -2.45 -0.43
CA PHE A 79 -11.29 -3.49 0.60
C PHE A 79 -12.15 -4.66 0.12
N LYS A 80 -13.24 -4.41 -0.61
CA LYS A 80 -14.02 -5.47 -1.26
C LYS A 80 -13.19 -6.26 -2.26
N LEU A 81 -12.40 -5.58 -3.09
CA LEU A 81 -11.53 -6.24 -4.07
C LEU A 81 -10.50 -7.13 -3.37
N ALA A 82 -9.84 -6.63 -2.32
CA ALA A 82 -8.91 -7.41 -1.51
C ALA A 82 -9.61 -8.63 -0.91
N PHE A 83 -10.74 -8.43 -0.23
CA PHE A 83 -11.50 -9.50 0.43
C PHE A 83 -11.99 -10.60 -0.53
N LEU A 84 -12.46 -10.22 -1.73
CA LEU A 84 -12.98 -11.16 -2.74
C LEU A 84 -11.90 -11.91 -3.51
N THR A 85 -10.63 -11.50 -3.40
CA THR A 85 -9.51 -12.10 -4.14
C THR A 85 -8.59 -12.88 -3.19
N THR A 86 -7.46 -12.31 -2.79
CA THR A 86 -6.45 -12.96 -1.94
C THR A 86 -6.68 -12.71 -0.46
N GLY A 87 -7.55 -11.76 -0.13
CA GLY A 87 -7.69 -11.15 1.18
C GLY A 87 -6.58 -10.14 1.49
N ARG A 88 -5.55 -9.98 0.66
CA ARG A 88 -4.35 -9.17 0.97
C ARG A 88 -4.48 -7.73 0.50
N LEU A 89 -3.90 -6.83 1.29
CA LEU A 89 -3.81 -5.41 0.99
C LEU A 89 -2.44 -4.86 1.40
N ALA A 90 -2.06 -3.74 0.81
CA ALA A 90 -0.90 -2.97 1.20
C ALA A 90 -1.30 -1.52 1.46
N VAL A 91 -0.68 -0.90 2.46
CA VAL A 91 -0.79 0.53 2.74
C VAL A 91 0.61 1.13 2.71
N LEU A 92 0.78 2.20 1.93
CA LEU A 92 1.98 3.03 1.98
C LEU A 92 1.72 4.21 2.91
N SER A 93 2.54 4.35 3.95
CA SER A 93 2.40 5.44 4.92
C SER A 93 3.75 5.98 5.33
N ASP A 94 3.81 7.29 5.59
CA ASP A 94 4.91 7.96 6.27
C ASP A 94 4.64 8.16 7.78
N GLN A 95 3.52 7.63 8.29
CA GLN A 95 3.17 7.73 9.71
C GLN A 95 3.94 6.70 10.54
N ASP A 96 4.42 7.13 11.70
CA ASP A 96 5.07 6.26 12.68
C ASP A 96 4.05 5.59 13.62
N GLY A 97 4.51 4.59 14.38
CA GLY A 97 3.72 3.99 15.46
C GLY A 97 2.60 3.09 14.96
N GLU A 98 1.37 3.39 15.34
CA GLU A 98 0.17 2.61 14.97
C GLU A 98 -0.75 3.38 14.00
N ASP A 99 -0.44 4.65 13.71
CA ASP A 99 -1.29 5.54 12.91
C ASP A 99 -1.32 5.14 11.42
N TRP A 100 -0.25 4.52 10.92
CA TRP A 100 -0.20 3.99 9.55
C TRP A 100 -1.31 2.97 9.26
N MET A 101 -1.81 2.25 10.27
CA MET A 101 -2.91 1.27 10.11
C MET A 101 -4.25 1.92 9.71
N ARG A 102 -4.34 3.25 9.83
CA ARG A 102 -5.53 4.04 9.48
C ARG A 102 -5.27 4.95 8.27
N ASP A 103 -4.05 4.93 7.75
CA ASP A 103 -3.60 5.84 6.70
C ASP A 103 -3.89 5.29 5.30
N TYR A 104 -5.15 5.37 4.90
CA TYR A 104 -5.61 4.86 3.61
C TYR A 104 -5.41 5.84 2.45
N ARG A 105 -4.44 6.76 2.54
CA ARG A 105 -4.07 7.67 1.43
C ARG A 105 -3.52 6.89 0.23
N CYS A 106 -2.77 5.83 0.50
CA CYS A 106 -2.17 4.96 -0.51
C CYS A 106 -2.49 3.49 -0.16
N LEU A 107 -3.74 3.09 -0.42
CA LEU A 107 -4.26 1.75 -0.17
C LEU A 107 -4.37 0.97 -1.48
N GLU A 108 -3.88 -0.27 -1.51
CA GLU A 108 -4.03 -1.16 -2.66
C GLU A 108 -4.40 -2.61 -2.28
N ALA A 109 -5.10 -3.29 -3.18
CA ALA A 109 -5.39 -4.71 -3.09
C ALA A 109 -4.30 -5.52 -3.80
N VAL A 110 -3.64 -6.42 -3.06
CA VAL A 110 -2.50 -7.19 -3.57
C VAL A 110 -3.01 -8.47 -4.23
N ARG A 111 -2.61 -8.70 -5.48
CA ARG A 111 -3.03 -9.85 -6.30
C ARG A 111 -2.10 -11.05 -6.17
#